data_AF-A0A382SU10-F1
#
_entry.id   AF-A0A382SU10-F1
#
_cell.length_a   1.000
_cell.length_b   1.000
_cell.length_c   1.000
_cell.angle_alpha   90.00
_cell.angle_beta   90.00
_cell.angle_gamma   90.00
#
_symmetry.space_group_name_H-M   'P 1'
#
loop_
_entity.id
_entity.type
_entity.pdbx_description
1 polymer ?
#
loop_
_entity_poly.entity_id
_entity_poly.type
_entity_poly.pdbx_seq_one_letter_code
_entity_poly.pdbx_strand_id
1 'polypeptide(L)' 'MQKQEFFMQRCLEIAQKGAGNVSPNPMVGSIIVYKDKIIGEG' A
#
# COMPACT_ATOMS: atom_id res chain seq x y z
N MET A 1 6.64 12.95 11.15
CA MET A 1 5.72 12.23 10.24
C MET A 1 4.73 11.47 11.08
N GLN A 2 3.44 11.65 10.86
CA GLN A 2 2.41 10.91 11.59
C GLN A 2 2.48 9.44 11.17
N LYS A 3 2.23 8.51 12.10
CA LYS A 3 2.36 7.06 11.85
C LYS A 3 1.47 6.59 10.69
N GLN A 4 0.33 7.23 10.48
CA GLN A 4 -0.54 6.97 9.34
C GLN A 4 0.10 7.35 7.99
N GLU A 5 0.86 8.45 7.92
CA GLU A 5 1.52 8.88 6.68
C GLU A 5 2.57 7.86 6.23
N PHE A 6 3.32 7.30 7.19
CA PHE A 6 4.27 6.22 6.93
C PHE A 6 3.58 4.98 6.33
N PHE A 7 2.48 4.55 6.93
CA PHE A 7 1.70 3.41 6.43
C PHE A 7 1.04 3.68 5.08
N MET A 8 0.53 4.89 4.86
CA MET A 8 -0.06 5.28 3.58
C MET A 8 0.99 5.30 2.47
N GLN A 9 2.20 5.80 2.76
CA GLN A 9 3.31 5.76 1.81
C GLN A 9 3.61 4.32 1.37
N ARG A 10 3.57 3.36 2.30
CA ARG A 10 3.73 1.94 1.98
C ARG A 10 2.62 1.41 1.05
N CYS A 11 1.36 1.79 1.28
CA CYS A 11 0.27 1.43 0.36
C CYS A 11 0.52 1.96 -1.06
N LEU A 12 0.99 3.20 -1.20
CA LEU A 12 1.29 3.82 -2.50
C LEU A 12 2.48 3.14 -3.21
N GLU A 13 3.50 2.69 -2.47
CA GLU A 13 4.60 1.90 -3.02
C GLU A 13 4.13 0.57 -3.58
N ILE A 14 3.20 -0.11 -2.89
CA ILE A 14 2.63 -1.37 -3.35
C ILE A 14 1.78 -1.15 -4.61
N ALA A 15 0.91 -0.14 -4.60
CA ALA A 15 0.07 0.22 -5.74
C ALA A 15 0.89 0.46 -7.03
N GLN A 16 2.03 1.16 -6.92
CA GLN A 16 2.91 1.47 -8.05
C GLN A 16 3.46 0.23 -8.76
N LYS A 17 3.54 -0.92 -8.09
CA LYS A 17 3.97 -2.18 -8.73
C LYS A 17 3.01 -2.65 -9.83
N GLY A 18 1.75 -2.21 -9.78
CA GLY A 18 0.74 -2.48 -10.81
C GLY A 18 0.84 -1.59 -12.05
N ALA A 19 1.72 -0.57 -12.06
CA ALA A 19 1.80 0.40 -13.14
C ALA A 19 1.97 -0.26 -14.52
N GLY A 20 1.11 0.11 -15.47
CA GLY A 20 1.10 -0.42 -16.83
C GLY A 20 0.48 -1.81 -17.01
N ASN A 21 0.20 -2.55 -15.93
CA ASN A 21 -0.29 -3.93 -15.99
C ASN A 21 -1.75 -4.12 -15.54
N VAL A 22 -2.32 -3.12 -14.86
CA VAL A 22 -3.64 -3.26 -14.21
C VAL A 22 -4.80 -2.58 -14.96
N SER A 23 -4.53 -1.91 -16.08
CA SER A 23 -5.58 -1.29 -16.91
C SER A 23 -6.63 -2.32 -17.34
N PRO A 24 -7.95 -2.01 -17.28
CA PRO A 24 -8.57 -0.71 -17.01
C PRO A 24 -8.79 -0.37 -15.53
N ASN A 25 -8.34 -1.23 -14.61
CA ASN A 25 -8.52 -1.05 -13.18
C ASN A 25 -7.47 -0.07 -12.59
N PRO A 26 -7.78 0.63 -11.50
CA PRO A 26 -6.81 1.49 -10.83
C PRO A 26 -5.73 0.65 -10.14
N MET A 27 -4.56 1.27 -9.96
CA MET A 27 -3.56 0.75 -9.04
C MET A 27 -4.04 0.91 -7.61
N VAL A 28 -4.05 -0.18 -6.86
CA VAL A 28 -4.44 -0.19 -5.44
C VAL A 28 -3.36 -0.94 -4.66
N GLY A 29 -3.03 -0.44 -3.48
CA GLY A 29 -2.15 -1.09 -2.53
C GLY A 29 -2.74 -0.95 -1.14
N SER A 30 -2.53 -1.97 -0.32
CA SER A 30 -3.14 -2.14 0.98
C SER A 30 -2.16 -2.82 1.94
N ILE A 31 -2.27 -2.48 3.21
CA ILE A 31 -1.54 -3.15 4.28
C ILE A 31 -2.48 -3.43 5.46
N ILE A 32 -2.17 -4.46 6.22
CA ILE A 32 -2.83 -4.76 7.49
C ILE A 32 -1.80 -4.57 8.61
N VAL A 33 -2.12 -3.73 9.58
CA VAL A 33 -1.24 -3.40 10.71
C VAL A 33 -1.83 -3.91 12.01
N TYR A 34 -1.02 -4.61 12.81
CA TYR A 34 -1.35 -5.04 14.17
C TYR A 34 -0.16 -4.77 15.09
N LYS A 35 -0.40 -4.07 16.21
CA LYS A 35 0.65 -3.64 17.15
C LYS A 35 1.85 -3.00 16.43
N ASP A 36 1.53 -2.04 15.55
CA ASP A 36 2.51 -1.26 14.77
C ASP A 36 3.38 -2.06 13.80
N LYS A 37 3.04 -3.33 13.60
CA LYS A 37 3.72 -4.23 12.67
C LYS A 37 2.79 -4.52 11.50
N ILE A 38 3.33 -4.42 10.29
CA ILE A 38 2.63 -4.88 9.08
C ILE A 38 2.61 -6.41 9.10
N ILE A 39 1.41 -6.98 9.00
CA ILE A 39 1.16 -8.43 9.00
C ILE A 39 0.60 -8.94 7.67
N GLY A 40 0.29 -8.02 6.74
CA GLY A 40 -0.16 -8.34 5.38
C GLY A 40 0.03 -7.14 4.46
N GLU A 41 0.33 -7.41 3.20
CA GLU A 41 0.54 -6.42 2.14
C GLU A 41 -0.03 -6.98 0.83
N GLY A 42 -0.61 -6.11 0.00
CA GLY A 42 -1.19 -6.47 -1.29
C GLY A 42 -1.52 -5.27 -2.14
#